data_AF-A0A6P0IJS1-F1
#
_entry.id   AF-A0A6P0IJS1-F1
#
_cell.length_a   1.000
_cell.length_b   1.000
_cell.length_c   1.000
_cell.angle_alpha   90.00
_cell.angle_beta   90.00
_cell.angle_gamma   90.00
#
_symmetry.space_group_name_H-M   'P 1'
#
loop_
_entity.id
_entity.type
_entity.pdbx_description
1 polymer ?
#
loop_
_entity_poly.entity_id
_entity_poly.type
_entity_poly.pdbx_seq_one_letter_code
_entity_poly.pdbx_strand_id
1 'polypeptide(L)'
;MDHYQQSLNLHQQLGQNENIANRYRKIGNSQRLLARNTPDTTEALHLLSQGEQSIGQAIEISKANDYKANQANNYTALGLLYSERLRRLPSNHPTLPEQIEQFETNYTMGLTLLSELGQLVDRAEEILDISRAYLEVNVLENLDRSEALARESLQVFLDYNRRKLEASARQLLGEIYLRRVEGNQANAKAMAYQFFTESLEIYRSLDIQGKVIELEEQLIGVGSRE
;
A
#
# COMPACT_ATOMS: atom_id res chain seq x y z
N MET A 1 -14.55 -11.85 5.65
CA MET A 1 -13.76 -13.06 5.35
C MET A 1 -14.64 -14.16 4.77
N ASP A 2 -15.74 -14.50 5.45
CA ASP A 2 -16.63 -15.61 5.08
C ASP A 2 -17.16 -15.55 3.64
N HIS A 3 -17.50 -14.35 3.13
CA HIS A 3 -17.95 -14.18 1.74
C HIS A 3 -16.88 -14.54 0.71
N TYR A 4 -15.59 -14.24 0.98
CA TYR A 4 -14.51 -14.62 0.07
C TYR A 4 -14.25 -16.13 0.10
N GLN A 5 -14.35 -16.76 1.28
CA GLN A 5 -14.23 -18.22 1.41
C GLN A 5 -15.38 -18.95 0.70
N GLN A 6 -16.62 -18.49 0.86
CA GLN A 6 -17.77 -19.04 0.16
C GLN A 6 -17.61 -18.91 -1.37
N SER A 7 -17.19 -17.73 -1.84
CA SER A 7 -16.95 -17.52 -3.26
C SER A 7 -15.78 -18.35 -3.80
N LEU A 8 -14.72 -18.55 -3.02
CA LEU A 8 -13.61 -19.44 -3.37
C LEU A 8 -14.12 -20.86 -3.61
N ASN A 9 -14.90 -21.40 -2.67
CA ASN A 9 -15.46 -22.75 -2.79
C ASN A 9 -16.32 -22.91 -4.06
N LEU A 10 -17.13 -21.90 -4.40
CA LEU A 10 -17.94 -21.90 -5.62
C LEU A 10 -17.06 -21.92 -6.88
N HIS A 11 -16.04 -21.06 -6.95
CA HIS A 11 -15.16 -21.01 -8.12
C HIS A 11 -14.33 -22.30 -8.27
N GLN A 12 -13.96 -22.96 -7.16
CA GLN A 12 -13.32 -24.29 -7.18
C GLN A 12 -14.23 -25.35 -7.81
N GLN A 13 -15.50 -25.39 -7.43
CA GLN A 13 -16.48 -26.31 -8.04
C GLN A 13 -16.68 -26.06 -9.54
N LEU A 14 -16.52 -24.81 -9.98
CA LEU A 14 -16.66 -24.41 -11.37
C LEU A 14 -15.35 -24.47 -12.17
N GLY A 15 -14.21 -24.82 -11.55
CA GLY A 15 -12.90 -24.88 -12.21
C GLY A 15 -12.37 -23.53 -12.71
N GLN A 16 -12.81 -22.41 -12.13
CA GLN A 16 -12.49 -21.06 -12.60
C GLN A 16 -11.17 -20.54 -12.00
N ASN A 17 -10.04 -21.09 -12.43
CA ASN A 17 -8.70 -20.85 -11.86
C ASN A 17 -8.35 -19.37 -11.67
N GLU A 18 -8.68 -18.50 -12.63
CA GLU A 18 -8.41 -17.06 -12.51
C GLU A 18 -9.15 -16.43 -11.32
N ASN A 19 -10.42 -16.78 -11.15
CA ASN A 19 -11.25 -16.33 -10.04
C ASN A 19 -10.79 -16.94 -8.71
N ILE A 20 -10.38 -18.22 -8.71
CA ILE A 20 -9.81 -18.88 -7.53
C ILE A 20 -8.57 -18.13 -7.04
N ALA A 21 -7.61 -17.82 -7.94
CA ALA A 21 -6.43 -17.04 -7.60
C ALA A 21 -6.79 -15.67 -7.02
N ASN A 22 -7.75 -14.96 -7.65
CA ASN A 22 -8.23 -13.67 -7.15
C ASN A 22 -8.80 -13.80 -5.72
N ARG A 23 -9.62 -14.82 -5.44
CA ARG A 23 -10.19 -15.02 -4.10
C ARG A 23 -9.13 -15.30 -3.06
N TYR A 24 -8.14 -16.13 -3.36
CA TYR A 24 -7.01 -16.37 -2.47
C TYR A 24 -6.27 -15.08 -2.11
N ARG A 25 -5.95 -14.22 -3.10
CA ARG A 25 -5.35 -12.92 -2.84
C ARG A 25 -6.25 -12.02 -1.97
N LYS A 26 -7.57 -12.00 -2.22
CA LYS A 26 -8.52 -11.19 -1.43
C LYS A 26 -8.62 -11.67 0.02
N ILE A 27 -8.53 -12.97 0.26
CA ILE A 27 -8.43 -13.56 1.61
C ILE A 27 -7.12 -13.08 2.26
N GLY A 28 -5.98 -13.24 1.59
CA GLY A 28 -4.69 -12.82 2.15
C GLY A 28 -4.60 -11.33 2.47
N ASN A 29 -5.14 -10.47 1.59
CA ASN A 29 -5.25 -9.03 1.86
C ASN A 29 -6.15 -8.72 3.05
N SER A 30 -7.24 -9.46 3.22
CA SER A 30 -8.13 -9.28 4.37
C SER A 30 -7.46 -9.71 5.67
N GLN A 31 -6.66 -10.77 5.65
CA GLN A 31 -5.79 -11.18 6.77
C GLN A 31 -4.77 -10.10 7.12
N ARG A 32 -4.10 -9.54 6.12
CA ARG A 32 -3.17 -8.42 6.30
C ARG A 32 -3.85 -7.21 6.96
N LEU A 33 -5.02 -6.81 6.48
CA LEU A 33 -5.78 -5.69 7.04
C LEU A 33 -6.29 -5.98 8.46
N LEU A 34 -6.70 -7.21 8.75
CA LEU A 34 -7.08 -7.62 10.09
C LEU A 34 -5.87 -7.55 11.03
N ALA A 35 -4.73 -8.12 10.62
CA ALA A 35 -3.49 -8.10 11.39
C ALA A 35 -3.01 -6.68 11.70
N ARG A 36 -3.20 -5.71 10.80
CA ARG A 36 -2.88 -4.29 11.05
C ARG A 36 -3.69 -3.72 12.22
N ASN A 37 -4.95 -4.16 12.38
CA ASN A 37 -5.85 -3.70 13.44
C ASN A 37 -5.83 -4.59 14.70
N THR A 38 -5.17 -5.74 14.67
CA THR A 38 -4.99 -6.62 15.81
C THR A 38 -3.88 -6.09 16.75
N PRO A 39 -4.18 -5.78 18.02
CA PRO A 39 -3.17 -5.28 18.96
C PRO A 39 -2.18 -6.36 19.40
N ASP A 40 -2.63 -7.61 19.55
CA ASP A 40 -1.76 -8.72 19.95
C ASP A 40 -0.81 -9.11 18.82
N THR A 41 0.50 -9.00 19.08
CA THR A 41 1.53 -9.27 18.08
C THR A 41 1.54 -10.72 17.63
N THR A 42 1.24 -11.68 18.52
CA THR A 42 1.27 -13.11 18.18
C THR A 42 0.12 -13.45 17.24
N GLU A 43 -1.08 -12.97 17.54
CA GLU A 43 -2.27 -13.11 16.70
C GLU A 43 -2.09 -12.39 15.37
N ALA A 44 -1.55 -11.17 15.36
CA ALA A 44 -1.25 -10.43 14.15
C ALA A 44 -0.27 -11.20 13.24
N LEU A 45 0.82 -11.73 13.80
CA LEU A 45 1.79 -12.54 13.05
C LEU A 45 1.16 -13.85 12.54
N HIS A 46 0.28 -14.48 13.32
CA HIS A 46 -0.46 -15.66 12.87
C HIS A 46 -1.34 -15.34 11.65
N LEU A 47 -2.11 -14.25 11.70
CA LEU A 47 -2.92 -13.77 10.58
C LEU A 47 -2.08 -13.48 9.33
N LEU A 48 -0.91 -12.84 9.50
CA LEU A 48 0.00 -12.57 8.39
C LEU A 48 0.56 -13.86 7.78
N SER A 49 0.88 -14.88 8.58
CA SER A 49 1.31 -16.19 8.06
C SER A 49 0.20 -16.89 7.28
N GLN A 50 -1.06 -16.81 7.73
CA GLN A 50 -2.19 -17.32 6.95
C GLN A 50 -2.41 -16.52 5.65
N GLY A 51 -2.17 -15.20 5.70
CA GLY A 51 -2.24 -14.33 4.54
C GLY A 51 -1.18 -14.65 3.50
N GLU A 52 0.05 -14.92 3.93
CA GLU A 52 1.14 -15.34 3.08
C GLU A 52 0.83 -16.66 2.38
N GLN A 53 0.30 -17.66 3.11
CA GLN A 53 -0.14 -18.92 2.52
C GLN A 53 -1.21 -18.72 1.45
N SER A 54 -2.22 -17.89 1.74
CA SER A 54 -3.30 -17.59 0.79
C SER A 54 -2.77 -16.91 -0.47
N ILE A 55 -1.90 -15.89 -0.32
CA ILE A 55 -1.30 -15.21 -1.48
C ILE A 55 -0.37 -16.16 -2.25
N GLY A 56 0.35 -17.05 -1.55
CA GLY A 56 1.16 -18.10 -2.17
C GLY A 56 0.34 -18.99 -3.10
N GLN A 57 -0.84 -19.45 -2.67
CA GLN A 57 -1.76 -20.22 -3.51
C GLN A 57 -2.24 -19.41 -4.73
N ALA A 58 -2.52 -18.11 -4.55
CA ALA A 58 -2.86 -17.23 -5.67
C ALA A 58 -1.72 -17.14 -6.70
N ILE A 59 -0.48 -17.00 -6.23
CA ILE A 59 0.73 -16.95 -7.07
C ILE A 59 0.86 -18.27 -7.85
N GLU A 60 0.82 -19.41 -7.19
CA GLU A 60 0.95 -20.73 -7.82
C GLU A 60 -0.06 -20.92 -8.96
N ILE A 61 -1.35 -20.67 -8.69
CA ILE A 61 -2.42 -20.79 -9.69
C ILE A 61 -2.19 -19.82 -10.84
N SER A 62 -1.87 -18.56 -10.54
CA SER A 62 -1.66 -17.53 -11.57
C SER A 62 -0.43 -17.80 -12.44
N LYS A 63 0.62 -18.41 -11.91
CA LYS A 63 1.81 -18.83 -12.67
C LYS A 63 1.51 -20.04 -13.54
N ALA A 64 0.83 -21.06 -13.00
CA ALA A 64 0.49 -22.27 -13.72
C ALA A 64 -0.41 -22.02 -14.95
N ASN A 65 -1.20 -20.95 -14.92
CA ASN A 65 -2.15 -20.59 -15.98
C ASN A 65 -1.75 -19.31 -16.75
N ASP A 66 -0.55 -18.77 -16.50
CA ASP A 66 -0.01 -17.55 -17.11
C ASP A 66 -0.89 -16.28 -16.99
N TYR A 67 -1.63 -16.13 -15.89
CA TYR A 67 -2.44 -14.95 -15.62
C TYR A 67 -1.56 -13.78 -15.14
N LYS A 68 -0.87 -13.10 -16.06
CA LYS A 68 0.10 -12.03 -15.74
C LYS A 68 -0.45 -10.91 -14.86
N ALA A 69 -1.66 -10.42 -15.15
CA ALA A 69 -2.29 -9.37 -14.33
C ALA A 69 -2.54 -9.86 -12.89
N ASN A 70 -2.96 -11.11 -12.72
CA ASN A 70 -3.10 -11.70 -11.38
C ASN A 70 -1.74 -11.89 -10.70
N GLN A 71 -0.72 -12.38 -11.41
CA GLN A 71 0.64 -12.49 -10.88
C GLN A 71 1.12 -11.14 -10.34
N ALA A 72 0.94 -10.07 -11.12
CA ALA A 72 1.33 -8.72 -10.74
C ALA A 72 0.69 -8.29 -9.41
N ASN A 73 -0.64 -8.38 -9.33
CA ASN A 73 -1.41 -8.07 -8.13
C ASN A 73 -1.09 -8.97 -6.93
N ASN A 74 -0.73 -10.23 -7.17
CA ASN A 74 -0.39 -11.17 -6.11
C ASN A 74 0.99 -10.83 -5.51
N TYR A 75 1.96 -10.48 -6.37
CA TYR A 75 3.29 -10.06 -5.94
C TYR A 75 3.25 -8.73 -5.18
N THR A 76 2.51 -7.73 -5.62
CA THR A 76 2.36 -6.48 -4.86
C THR A 76 1.69 -6.71 -3.50
N ALA A 77 0.63 -7.53 -3.46
CA ALA A 77 -0.04 -7.89 -2.21
C ALA A 77 0.89 -8.63 -1.23
N LEU A 78 1.77 -9.50 -1.73
CA LEU A 78 2.74 -10.20 -0.91
C LEU A 78 3.80 -9.24 -0.35
N GLY A 79 4.28 -8.28 -1.17
CA GLY A 79 5.14 -7.20 -0.69
C GLY A 79 4.49 -6.43 0.47
N LEU A 80 3.27 -5.93 0.28
CA LEU A 80 2.54 -5.23 1.35
C LEU A 80 2.35 -6.09 2.61
N LEU A 81 2.15 -7.40 2.47
CA LEU A 81 2.08 -8.30 3.62
C LEU A 81 3.39 -8.32 4.41
N TYR A 82 4.54 -8.39 3.73
CA TYR A 82 5.85 -8.30 4.37
C TYR A 82 6.06 -6.97 5.08
N SER A 83 5.58 -5.84 4.54
CA SER A 83 5.65 -4.54 5.24
C SER A 83 4.88 -4.55 6.57
N GLU A 84 3.70 -5.17 6.61
CA GLU A 84 2.93 -5.28 7.86
C GLU A 84 3.57 -6.24 8.84
N ARG A 85 4.24 -7.29 8.36
CA ARG A 85 5.05 -8.16 9.22
C ARG A 85 6.24 -7.42 9.81
N LEU A 86 6.96 -6.66 9.00
CA LEU A 86 8.09 -5.83 9.43
C LEU A 86 7.70 -4.81 10.50
N ARG A 87 6.48 -4.25 10.42
CA ARG A 87 5.92 -3.37 11.47
C ARG A 87 5.81 -4.06 12.85
N ARG A 88 5.67 -5.39 12.88
CA ARG A 88 5.45 -6.18 14.11
C ARG A 88 6.73 -6.78 14.67
N LEU A 89 7.78 -6.90 13.86
CA LEU A 89 9.03 -7.53 14.29
C LEU A 89 9.87 -6.56 15.13
N PRO A 90 10.55 -7.05 16.17
CA PRO A 90 11.52 -6.23 16.88
C PRO A 90 12.72 -5.90 15.97
N SER A 91 13.35 -4.74 16.17
CA SER A 91 14.43 -4.25 15.31
C SER A 91 15.68 -5.15 15.26
N ASN A 92 15.82 -6.09 16.19
CA ASN A 92 16.90 -7.08 16.25
C ASN A 92 16.44 -8.49 15.85
N HIS A 93 15.27 -8.65 15.24
CA HIS A 93 14.77 -9.95 14.82
C HIS A 93 15.71 -10.58 13.77
N PRO A 94 16.12 -11.85 13.91
CA PRO A 94 17.13 -12.46 13.03
C PRO A 94 16.71 -12.54 11.57
N THR A 95 15.41 -12.61 11.28
CA THR A 95 14.91 -12.67 9.89
C THR A 95 14.67 -11.29 9.27
N LEU A 96 14.93 -10.19 9.98
CA LEU A 96 14.63 -8.84 9.48
C LEU A 96 15.22 -8.56 8.08
N PRO A 97 16.50 -8.88 7.79
CA PRO A 97 17.08 -8.62 6.46
C PRO A 97 16.35 -9.39 5.35
N GLU A 98 16.04 -10.67 5.60
CA GLU A 98 15.29 -11.51 4.66
C GLU A 98 13.88 -10.96 4.41
N GLN A 99 13.18 -10.52 5.46
CA GLN A 99 11.82 -9.97 5.32
C GLN A 99 11.81 -8.63 4.56
N ILE A 100 12.86 -7.82 4.70
CA ILE A 100 13.06 -6.59 3.90
C ILE A 100 13.30 -6.96 2.43
N GLU A 101 14.20 -7.91 2.16
CA GLU A 101 14.46 -8.39 0.80
C GLU A 101 13.19 -8.96 0.15
N GLN A 102 12.38 -9.69 0.91
CA GLN A 102 11.09 -10.21 0.44
C GLN A 102 10.10 -9.09 0.13
N PHE A 103 10.00 -8.05 0.97
CA PHE A 103 9.19 -6.86 0.66
C PHE A 103 9.61 -6.25 -0.69
N GLU A 104 10.90 -5.97 -0.86
CA GLU A 104 11.44 -5.27 -2.03
C GLU A 104 11.34 -6.09 -3.32
N THR A 105 11.67 -7.37 -3.24
CA THR A 105 11.60 -8.29 -4.38
C THR A 105 10.17 -8.43 -4.88
N ASN A 106 9.22 -8.68 -3.96
CA ASN A 106 7.85 -8.96 -4.34
C ASN A 106 7.16 -7.71 -4.93
N TYR A 107 7.29 -6.53 -4.32
CA TYR A 107 6.66 -5.35 -4.93
C TYR A 107 7.33 -5.03 -6.28
N THR A 108 8.66 -5.16 -6.41
CA THR A 108 9.37 -4.88 -7.67
C THR A 108 8.90 -5.79 -8.80
N MET A 109 8.72 -7.09 -8.53
CA MET A 109 8.16 -8.04 -9.49
C MET A 109 6.75 -7.63 -9.92
N GLY A 110 5.89 -7.30 -8.96
CA GLY A 110 4.51 -6.90 -9.24
C GLY A 110 4.44 -5.64 -10.12
N LEU A 111 5.19 -4.60 -9.77
CA LEU A 111 5.25 -3.35 -10.52
C LEU A 111 5.87 -3.54 -11.92
N THR A 112 6.83 -4.45 -12.08
CA THR A 112 7.44 -4.77 -13.38
C THR A 112 6.40 -5.39 -14.32
N LEU A 113 5.62 -6.36 -13.83
CA LEU A 113 4.55 -6.98 -14.61
C LEU A 113 3.45 -5.97 -15.00
N LEU A 114 3.07 -5.05 -14.10
CA LEU A 114 2.11 -3.99 -14.44
C LEU A 114 2.65 -3.06 -15.54
N SER A 115 3.95 -2.72 -15.51
CA SER A 115 4.60 -1.97 -16.59
C SER A 115 4.54 -2.71 -17.92
N GLU A 116 4.88 -3.99 -17.93
CA GLU A 116 4.86 -4.83 -19.14
C GLU A 116 3.45 -4.96 -19.74
N LEU A 117 2.42 -4.96 -18.89
CA LEU A 117 1.02 -4.98 -19.31
C LEU A 117 0.45 -3.61 -19.70
N GLY A 118 1.23 -2.53 -19.54
CA GLY A 118 0.77 -1.16 -19.78
C GLY A 118 -0.29 -0.67 -18.78
N GLN A 119 -0.42 -1.32 -17.62
CA GLN A 119 -1.39 -0.97 -16.58
C GLN A 119 -0.88 0.18 -15.70
N LEU A 120 -0.69 1.36 -16.31
CA LEU A 120 -0.02 2.49 -15.66
C LEU A 120 -0.74 3.01 -14.43
N VAL A 121 -2.08 3.09 -14.47
CA VAL A 121 -2.88 3.57 -13.32
C VAL A 121 -2.84 2.56 -12.17
N ASP A 122 -3.06 1.27 -12.46
CA ASP A 122 -2.99 0.22 -11.44
C ASP A 122 -1.60 0.19 -10.79
N ARG A 123 -0.53 0.33 -11.61
CA ARG A 123 0.84 0.44 -11.11
C ARG A 123 1.02 1.64 -10.18
N ALA A 124 0.49 2.80 -10.53
CA ALA A 124 0.58 4.00 -9.72
C ALA A 124 -0.17 3.88 -8.38
N GLU A 125 -1.31 3.17 -8.35
CA GLU A 125 -2.02 2.86 -7.10
C GLU A 125 -1.16 1.98 -6.19
N GLU A 126 -0.59 0.89 -6.72
CA GLU A 126 0.28 0.00 -5.95
C GLU A 126 1.57 0.71 -5.48
N ILE A 127 2.17 1.58 -6.30
CA ILE A 127 3.31 2.41 -5.90
C ILE A 127 2.98 3.31 -4.71
N LEU A 128 1.76 3.86 -4.66
CA LEU A 128 1.36 4.75 -3.57
C LEU A 128 1.27 3.98 -2.24
N ASP A 129 0.79 2.74 -2.27
CA ASP A 129 0.78 1.86 -1.09
C ASP A 129 2.20 1.47 -0.65
N ILE A 130 3.12 1.23 -1.59
CA ILE A 130 4.54 0.97 -1.27
C ILE A 130 5.21 2.22 -0.69
N SER A 131 4.92 3.41 -1.24
CA SER A 131 5.40 4.69 -0.68
C SER A 131 4.95 4.86 0.77
N ARG A 132 3.69 4.52 1.09
CA ARG A 132 3.16 4.54 2.46
C ARG A 132 3.94 3.58 3.38
N ALA A 133 4.29 2.39 2.91
CA ALA A 133 5.09 1.45 3.70
C ALA A 133 6.47 2.02 4.06
N TYR A 134 7.15 2.68 3.11
CA TYR A 134 8.42 3.37 3.35
C TYR A 134 8.31 4.59 4.28
N LEU A 135 7.12 5.15 4.48
CA LEU A 135 6.87 6.21 5.45
C LEU A 135 6.59 5.64 6.86
N GLU A 136 5.76 4.60 6.96
CA GLU A 136 5.17 4.19 8.24
C GLU A 136 5.91 3.06 8.96
N VAL A 137 6.71 2.26 8.25
CA VAL A 137 7.37 1.08 8.82
C VAL A 137 8.80 1.43 9.20
N ASN A 138 9.07 1.58 10.50
CA ASN A 138 10.36 2.07 11.03
C ASN A 138 11.60 1.40 10.43
N VAL A 139 11.58 0.07 10.26
CA VAL A 139 12.72 -0.69 9.72
C VAL A 139 12.90 -0.55 8.21
N LEU A 140 11.87 -0.06 7.51
CA LEU A 140 11.90 0.30 6.10
C LEU A 140 12.09 1.81 5.90
N GLU A 141 12.01 2.64 6.95
CA GLU A 141 11.81 4.08 6.79
C GLU A 141 12.85 4.69 5.86
N ASN A 142 12.36 5.27 4.76
CA ASN A 142 13.18 5.92 3.76
C ASN A 142 12.36 7.03 3.09
N LEU A 143 12.48 8.24 3.62
CA LEU A 143 11.65 9.38 3.20
C LEU A 143 11.95 9.80 1.76
N ASP A 144 13.19 9.67 1.29
CA ASP A 144 13.56 9.99 -0.09
C ASP A 144 12.94 8.99 -1.07
N ARG A 145 12.96 7.69 -0.73
CA ARG A 145 12.31 6.65 -1.51
C ARG A 145 10.79 6.80 -1.49
N SER A 146 10.21 7.06 -0.33
CA SER A 146 8.78 7.30 -0.16
C SER A 146 8.32 8.48 -1.01
N GLU A 147 9.04 9.61 -0.96
CA GLU A 147 8.74 10.80 -1.76
C GLU A 147 8.83 10.52 -3.27
N ALA A 148 9.90 9.87 -3.72
CA ALA A 148 10.10 9.56 -5.14
C ALA A 148 8.92 8.74 -5.70
N LEU A 149 8.51 7.69 -4.97
CA LEU A 149 7.37 6.85 -5.33
C LEU A 149 6.04 7.63 -5.31
N ALA A 150 5.79 8.44 -4.28
CA ALA A 150 4.56 9.23 -4.19
C ALA A 150 4.45 10.26 -5.33
N ARG A 151 5.57 10.89 -5.73
CA ARG A 151 5.61 11.81 -6.88
C ARG A 151 5.38 11.08 -8.21
N GLU A 152 5.94 9.89 -8.38
CA GLU A 152 5.70 9.04 -9.54
C GLU A 152 4.20 8.72 -9.69
N SER A 153 3.55 8.27 -8.60
CA SER A 153 2.10 8.03 -8.59
C SER A 153 1.29 9.30 -8.88
N LEU A 154 1.65 10.42 -8.24
CA LEU A 154 0.95 11.70 -8.45
C LEU A 154 0.95 12.12 -9.92
N GLN A 155 2.07 11.97 -10.62
CA GLN A 155 2.16 12.31 -12.05
C GLN A 155 1.16 11.50 -12.88
N VAL A 156 1.09 10.18 -12.67
CA VAL A 156 0.12 9.32 -13.38
C VAL A 156 -1.32 9.72 -13.03
N PHE A 157 -1.61 10.03 -11.78
CA PHE A 157 -2.96 10.44 -11.39
C PHE A 157 -3.38 11.77 -12.02
N LEU A 158 -2.45 12.70 -12.19
CA LEU A 158 -2.68 13.94 -12.94
C LEU A 158 -2.95 13.65 -14.42
N ASP A 159 -2.09 12.87 -15.07
CA ASP A 159 -2.18 12.55 -16.51
C ASP A 159 -3.49 11.84 -16.87
N TYR A 160 -4.01 11.02 -15.95
CA TYR A 160 -5.25 10.25 -16.14
C TYR A 160 -6.48 10.84 -15.41
N ASN A 161 -6.38 12.07 -14.88
CA ASN A 161 -7.46 12.77 -14.17
C ASN A 161 -8.10 11.95 -13.04
N ARG A 162 -7.28 11.23 -12.26
CA ARG A 162 -7.69 10.41 -11.12
C ARG A 162 -7.77 11.26 -9.85
N ARG A 163 -8.69 12.23 -9.82
CA ARG A 163 -8.78 13.28 -8.78
C ARG A 163 -8.72 12.78 -7.33
N LYS A 164 -9.41 11.68 -7.00
CA LYS A 164 -9.38 11.10 -5.65
C LYS A 164 -7.98 10.54 -5.29
N LEU A 165 -7.33 9.90 -6.25
CA LEU A 165 -5.98 9.34 -6.07
C LEU A 165 -4.91 10.45 -6.08
N GLU A 166 -5.09 11.49 -6.89
CA GLU A 166 -4.29 12.73 -6.83
C GLU A 166 -4.33 13.33 -5.43
N ALA A 167 -5.52 13.49 -4.83
CA ALA A 167 -5.67 13.97 -3.46
C ALA A 167 -4.96 13.05 -2.44
N SER A 168 -5.07 11.73 -2.61
CA SER A 168 -4.40 10.75 -1.75
C SER A 168 -2.88 10.82 -1.84
N ALA A 169 -2.33 11.01 -3.04
CA ALA A 169 -0.90 11.15 -3.27
C ALA A 169 -0.36 12.46 -2.69
N ARG A 170 -1.09 13.57 -2.86
CA ARG A 170 -0.75 14.85 -2.22
C ARG A 170 -0.79 14.73 -0.69
N GLN A 171 -1.82 14.10 -0.13
CA GLN A 171 -1.87 13.87 1.31
C GLN A 171 -0.63 13.11 1.81
N LEU A 172 -0.24 12.01 1.13
CA LEU A 172 0.97 11.26 1.50
C LEU A 172 2.24 12.11 1.41
N LEU A 173 2.39 12.93 0.37
CA LEU A 173 3.51 13.88 0.27
C LEU A 173 3.51 14.87 1.46
N GLY A 174 2.34 15.37 1.85
CA GLY A 174 2.20 16.21 3.04
C GLY A 174 2.73 15.52 4.31
N GLU A 175 2.35 14.26 4.53
CA GLU A 175 2.80 13.46 5.67
C GLU A 175 4.31 13.17 5.64
N ILE A 176 4.89 12.88 4.46
CA ILE A 176 6.33 12.70 4.29
C ILE A 176 7.09 13.98 4.67
N TYR A 177 6.62 15.14 4.22
CA TYR A 177 7.25 16.41 4.56
C TYR A 177 7.04 16.79 6.04
N LEU A 178 5.90 16.43 6.64
CA LEU A 178 5.70 16.58 8.07
C LEU A 178 6.72 15.75 8.87
N ARG A 179 6.97 14.51 8.47
CA ARG A 179 8.01 13.65 9.07
C ARG A 179 9.42 14.27 8.95
N ARG A 180 9.70 15.03 7.88
CA ARG A 180 10.97 15.77 7.71
C ARG A 180 11.08 17.04 8.55
N VAL A 181 9.96 17.64 9.00
CA VAL A 181 9.99 18.75 9.95
C VAL A 181 10.61 18.31 11.26
N GLU A 182 10.30 17.10 11.72
CA GLU A 182 10.88 16.49 12.93
C GLU A 182 12.41 16.34 12.80
N GLY A 183 12.92 16.22 11.57
CA GLY A 183 14.35 16.19 11.24
C GLY A 183 15.00 17.57 11.00
N ASN A 184 14.30 18.68 11.27
CA ASN A 184 14.76 20.06 11.06
C ASN A 184 15.18 20.38 9.60
N GLN A 185 14.57 19.74 8.60
CA GLN A 185 14.83 20.08 7.21
C GLN A 185 14.17 21.42 6.84
N ALA A 186 14.96 22.31 6.22
CA ALA A 186 14.48 23.61 5.76
C ALA A 186 13.30 23.45 4.79
N ASN A 187 12.30 24.32 4.91
CA ASN A 187 11.09 24.37 4.07
C ASN A 187 10.15 23.15 4.15
N ALA A 188 10.46 22.12 4.94
CA ALA A 188 9.63 20.93 5.03
C ALA A 188 8.20 21.25 5.51
N LYS A 189 8.07 22.17 6.47
CA LYS A 189 6.77 22.61 7.01
C LYS A 189 5.91 23.30 5.94
N ALA A 190 6.51 24.21 5.17
CA ALA A 190 5.83 24.91 4.10
C ALA A 190 5.35 23.94 3.00
N MET A 191 6.17 22.94 2.66
CA MET A 191 5.81 21.88 1.71
C MET A 191 4.67 21.00 2.23
N ALA A 192 4.72 20.58 3.50
CA ALA A 192 3.67 19.80 4.12
C ALA A 192 2.33 20.54 4.07
N TYR A 193 2.34 21.82 4.49
CA TYR A 193 1.17 22.70 4.45
C TYR A 193 0.59 22.82 3.04
N GLN A 194 1.44 23.04 2.03
CA GLN A 194 1.01 23.15 0.64
C GLN A 194 0.31 21.87 0.17
N PHE A 195 0.95 20.71 0.35
CA PHE A 195 0.38 19.44 -0.10
C PHE A 195 -0.93 19.08 0.59
N PHE A 196 -1.05 19.32 1.89
CA PHE A 196 -2.30 19.11 2.61
C PHE A 196 -3.40 20.06 2.12
N THR A 197 -3.09 21.33 1.87
CA THR A 197 -4.06 22.30 1.34
C THR A 197 -4.57 21.89 -0.04
N GLU A 198 -3.68 21.54 -0.96
CA GLU A 198 -4.05 21.07 -2.30
C GLU A 198 -4.87 19.76 -2.27
N SER A 199 -4.56 18.86 -1.34
CA SER A 199 -5.35 17.63 -1.13
C SER A 199 -6.76 17.94 -0.61
N LEU A 200 -6.85 18.84 0.37
CA LEU A 200 -8.10 19.28 1.01
C LEU A 200 -9.05 19.92 -0.01
N GLU A 201 -8.53 20.80 -0.87
CA GLU A 201 -9.31 21.44 -1.93
C GLU A 201 -9.96 20.40 -2.87
N ILE A 202 -9.22 19.37 -3.25
CA ILE A 202 -9.80 18.30 -4.07
C ILE A 202 -10.87 17.54 -3.31
N TYR A 203 -10.60 17.09 -2.07
CA TYR A 203 -11.58 16.32 -1.31
C TYR A 203 -12.87 17.11 -1.04
N ARG A 204 -12.78 18.43 -0.80
CA ARG A 204 -13.93 19.32 -0.73
C ARG A 204 -14.72 19.34 -2.04
N SER A 205 -14.03 19.48 -3.17
CA SER A 205 -14.68 19.48 -4.49
C SER A 205 -15.30 18.13 -4.89
N LEU A 206 -14.89 17.04 -4.25
CA LEU A 206 -15.42 15.69 -4.43
C LEU A 206 -16.47 15.31 -3.37
N ASP A 207 -16.78 16.20 -2.44
CA ASP A 207 -17.70 15.99 -1.31
C ASP A 207 -17.35 14.77 -0.42
N ILE A 208 -16.05 14.54 -0.20
CA ILE A 208 -15.55 13.43 0.64
C ILE A 208 -15.31 13.94 2.07
N GLN A 209 -16.39 14.20 2.81
CA GLN A 209 -16.36 14.89 4.11
C GLN A 209 -15.43 14.25 5.15
N GLY A 210 -15.36 12.91 5.21
CA GLY A 210 -14.46 12.22 6.15
C GLY A 210 -12.98 12.58 5.93
N LYS A 211 -12.57 12.76 4.67
CA LYS A 211 -11.20 13.16 4.32
C LYS A 211 -10.94 14.66 4.52
N VAL A 212 -11.97 15.48 4.35
CA VAL A 212 -11.91 16.92 4.66
C VAL A 212 -11.59 17.12 6.15
N ILE A 213 -12.32 16.44 7.03
CA ILE A 213 -12.12 16.53 8.49
C ILE A 213 -10.70 16.08 8.88
N GLU A 214 -10.27 14.92 8.36
CA GLU A 214 -8.92 14.37 8.62
C GLU A 214 -7.82 15.37 8.23
N LEU A 215 -7.92 16.01 7.06
CA LEU A 215 -6.92 16.97 6.59
C LEU A 215 -6.96 18.30 7.32
N GLU A 216 -8.14 18.75 7.76
CA GLU A 216 -8.26 19.95 8.61
C GLU A 216 -7.55 19.74 9.95
N GLU A 217 -7.69 18.57 10.57
CA GLU A 217 -6.94 18.19 11.78
C GLU A 217 -5.44 18.15 11.53
N GLN A 218 -5.00 17.55 10.41
CA GLN A 218 -3.58 17.51 10.03
C GLN A 218 -3.01 18.93 9.83
N LEU A 219 -3.74 19.82 9.15
CA LEU A 219 -3.32 21.22 8.94
C LEU A 219 -3.22 22.01 10.25
N ILE A 220 -4.14 21.78 11.20
CA ILE A 220 -4.03 22.37 12.54
C ILE A 220 -2.73 21.92 13.23
N GLY A 221 -2.39 20.62 13.10
CA GLY A 221 -1.14 20.06 13.64
C GLY A 221 0.13 20.64 13.01
N VAL A 222 0.10 20.94 11.71
CA VAL A 222 1.22 21.63 11.01
C VAL A 222 1.34 23.09 11.48
N GLY A 223 0.22 23.76 11.75
CA GLY A 223 0.18 25.19 12.11
C GLY A 223 0.29 26.11 10.89
N SER A 224 0.91 27.28 11.06
CA SER A 224 1.12 28.23 9.95
C SER A 224 2.10 27.70 8.91
N ARG A 225 1.97 28.17 7.66
CA ARG A 225 2.87 27.86 6.55
C ARG A 225 4.34 28.27 6.80
N GLU A 226 4.55 29.28 7.65
CA GLU A 226 5.87 29.81 8.07
C GLU A 226 6.55 28.92 9.12
#